data_AF-A0A7W1CNM5-F1
#
_entry.id   AF-A0A7W1CNM5-F1
#
_cell.length_a   1.000
_cell.length_b   1.000
_cell.length_c   1.000
_cell.angle_alpha   90.00
_cell.angle_beta   90.00
_cell.angle_gamma   90.00
#
_symmetry.space_group_name_H-M   'P 1'
#
loop_
_entity.id
_entity.type
_entity.pdbx_description
1 polymer ?
#
loop_
_entity_poly.entity_id
_entity_poly.type
_entity_poly.pdbx_seq_one_letter_code
_entity_poly.pdbx_strand_id
1 'polypeptide(L)' 'MARRDSWQMALIREARAAPEFGAFVATAGPLLASAPRGDGHPVLVLPGLGGSDTSTLPLRWF' A
#
# COMPACT_ATOMS: atom_id res chain seq x y z
N MET A 1 7.23 32.11 -4.61
CA MET A 1 7.83 31.68 -5.90
C MET A 1 7.51 30.20 -6.09
N ALA A 2 6.32 29.89 -6.60
CA ALA A 2 5.86 28.51 -6.77
C ALA A 2 6.63 27.86 -7.91
N ARG A 3 7.32 26.75 -7.62
CA ARG A 3 8.07 25.96 -8.60
C ARG A 3 7.06 25.44 -9.62
N ARG A 4 7.28 25.68 -10.91
CA ARG A 4 6.45 25.11 -11.96
C ARG A 4 6.79 23.62 -12.03
N ASP A 5 5.96 22.79 -11.42
CA ASP A 5 6.13 21.35 -11.37
C ASP A 5 5.88 20.79 -12.77
N SER A 6 6.94 20.49 -13.52
CA SER A 6 6.79 19.83 -14.81
C SER A 6 6.26 18.41 -14.59
N TRP A 7 5.39 17.95 -15.50
CA TRP A 7 4.80 16.60 -15.46
C TRP A 7 5.87 15.49 -15.33
N GLN A 8 7.07 15.72 -15.88
CA GLN A 8 8.23 14.85 -15.74
C GLN A 8 8.65 14.68 -14.28
N MET A 9 8.66 15.77 -13.50
CA MET A 9 9.02 15.74 -12.08
C MET A 9 7.93 15.08 -11.24
N ALA A 10 6.65 15.23 -11.62
CA ALA A 10 5.56 14.50 -10.99
C ALA A 10 5.73 12.98 -11.17
N LEU A 11 6.03 12.53 -12.39
CA LEU A 11 6.26 11.10 -12.67
C LEU A 11 7.46 10.53 -11.93
N ILE A 12 8.58 11.25 -11.85
CA ILE A 12 9.78 10.79 -11.12
C ILE A 12 9.47 10.62 -9.63
N ARG A 13 8.64 11.50 -9.06
CA ARG A 13 8.21 11.38 -7.66
C ARG A 13 7.32 10.17 -7.46
N GLU A 14 6.34 9.94 -8.32
CA GLU A 14 5.44 8.78 -8.22
C GLU A 14 6.16 7.45 -8.51
N ALA A 15 7.22 7.46 -9.32
CA ALA A 15 8.01 6.26 -9.62
C ALA A 15 8.60 5.58 -8.37
N ARG A 16 8.76 6.31 -7.25
CA ARG A 16 9.16 5.76 -5.95
C ARG A 16 8.18 4.72 -5.40
N ALA A 17 6.92 4.75 -5.83
CA ALA A 17 5.89 3.83 -5.36
C ALA A 17 6.25 2.37 -5.70
N ALA A 18 6.93 2.13 -6.82
CA ALA A 18 7.34 0.79 -7.22
C ALA A 18 8.35 0.15 -6.25
N PRO A 19 9.50 0.76 -5.93
CA PRO A 19 10.41 0.21 -4.91
C PRO A 19 9.82 0.22 -3.50
N GLU A 20 8.96 1.19 -3.14
CA GLU A 20 8.24 1.18 -1.85
C GLU A 20 7.33 -0.05 -1.74
N PHE A 21 6.58 -0.38 -2.80
CA PHE A 21 5.76 -1.60 -2.85
C PHE A 21 6.61 -2.86 -2.83
N GLY A 22 7.73 -2.89 -3.58
CA GLY A 22 8.67 -4.01 -3.57
C GLY A 22 9.24 -4.27 -2.17
N ALA A 23 9.62 -3.21 -1.44
CA ALA A 23 10.10 -3.31 -0.07
C ALA A 23 9.00 -3.83 0.89
N PHE A 24 7.75 -3.37 0.73
CA PHE A 24 6.61 -3.90 1.47
C PHE A 24 6.42 -5.41 1.23
N VAL A 25 6.40 -5.87 -0.03
CA VAL A 25 6.22 -7.29 -0.35
C VAL A 25 7.37 -8.13 0.23
N ALA A 26 8.61 -7.64 0.16
CA ALA A 26 9.78 -8.34 0.67
C ALA A 26 9.82 -8.44 2.20
N THR A 27 9.28 -7.46 2.92
CA THR A 27 9.40 -7.38 4.39
C THR A 27 8.10 -7.71 5.12
N ALA A 28 7.00 -7.04 4.77
CA ALA A 28 5.71 -7.21 5.40
C ALA A 28 4.98 -8.45 4.90
N GLY A 29 5.18 -8.85 3.63
CA GLY A 29 4.55 -10.05 3.06
C GLY A 29 4.80 -11.32 3.90
N PRO A 30 6.07 -11.69 4.19
CA PRO A 30 6.37 -12.84 5.05
C PRO A 30 5.82 -12.73 6.47
N LEU A 31 5.79 -11.52 7.04
CA LEU A 31 5.26 -11.28 8.38
C LEU A 31 3.74 -11.44 8.44
N LEU A 32 3.02 -10.97 7.42
CA LEU A 32 1.58 -11.16 7.31
C LEU A 32 1.24 -12.63 7.05
N ALA A 33 2.02 -13.31 6.21
CA ALA A 33 1.83 -14.73 5.94
C ALA A 33 2.10 -15.64 7.16
N SER A 34 2.90 -15.20 8.13
CA SER A 34 3.14 -15.92 9.37
C SER A 34 2.15 -15.57 10.50
N ALA A 35 1.28 -14.58 10.29
CA ALA A 35 0.31 -14.16 11.29
C ALA A 35 -0.74 -15.27 11.54
N PRO A 36 -1.21 -15.45 12.80
CA PRO A 36 -2.30 -16.35 13.09
C PRO A 36 -3.57 -15.98 12.33
N ARG A 37 -4.32 -16.99 11.88
CA ARG A 37 -5.66 -16.77 11.32
C ARG A 37 -6.59 -16.23 12.41
N GLY A 38 -7.45 -15.28 12.04
CA GLY A 38 -8.44 -14.69 12.94
C GLY A 38 -9.45 -15.72 13.47
N ASP A 39 -10.17 -15.33 14.52
CA ASP A 39 -11.12 -16.17 15.27
C ASP A 39 -12.53 -16.26 14.64
N GLY A 40 -12.74 -15.63 13.48
CA GLY A 40 -13.99 -15.66 12.72
C GLY A 40 -14.92 -14.46 12.93
N HIS A 41 -14.56 -13.49 13.79
CA HIS A 41 -15.34 -12.26 13.92
C HIS A 41 -15.24 -11.37 12.68
N PRO A 42 -16.35 -10.74 12.24
CA PRO A 42 -16.33 -9.87 11.07
C PRO A 42 -15.52 -8.59 11.36
N VAL A 43 -14.56 -8.29 10.48
CA VAL A 43 -13.73 -7.09 10.55
C VAL A 43 -13.95 -6.22 9.30
N LEU A 44 -14.23 -4.94 9.52
CA LEU A 44 -14.32 -3.94 8.45
C LEU A 44 -12.94 -3.33 8.20
N VAL A 45 -12.44 -3.44 6.97
CA VAL A 45 -11.19 -2.82 6.54
C VAL A 45 -11.53 -1.57 5.73
N LEU A 46 -11.04 -0.42 6.20
CA LEU A 46 -11.31 0.87 5.56
C LEU A 46 -10.08 1.36 4.79
N PRO A 47 -10.25 1.83 3.54
CA PRO A 47 -9.16 2.49 2.83
C PRO A 47 -8.80 3.82 3.51
N GLY A 48 -7.54 4.24 3.34
CA GLY A 48 -7.10 5.59 3.74
C GLY A 48 -7.80 6.69 2.94
N LEU A 49 -7.66 7.94 3.39
CA LEU A 49 -8.22 9.11 2.69
C LEU A 49 -7.69 9.19 1.25
N GLY A 50 -8.60 9.22 0.27
CA GLY A 50 -8.26 9.20 -1.15
C GLY A 50 -7.79 7.84 -1.68
N GLY A 51 -7.80 6.79 -0.83
CA GLY A 51 -7.52 5.42 -1.21
C GLY A 51 -8.76 4.70 -1.75
N SER A 52 -8.52 3.58 -2.42
CA SER A 52 -9.54 2.67 -2.93
C SER A 52 -9.46 1.33 -2.23
N ASP A 53 -10.53 0.52 -2.28
CA ASP A 53 -10.56 -0.83 -1.71
C ASP A 53 -9.35 -1.69 -2.12
N THR A 54 -8.87 -1.50 -3.36
CA THR A 54 -7.70 -2.22 -3.89
C THR A 54 -6.42 -1.97 -3.09
N SER A 55 -6.25 -0.81 -2.44
CA SER A 55 -5.07 -0.53 -1.62
C SER A 55 -5.04 -1.37 -0.33
N THR A 56 -6.19 -1.93 0.07
CA THR A 56 -6.32 -2.78 1.25
C THR A 56 -6.31 -4.28 0.94
N LEU A 57 -6.22 -4.67 -0.35
CA LEU A 57 -6.14 -6.08 -0.76
C LEU A 57 -5.06 -6.87 -0.01
N PRO A 58 -3.84 -6.35 0.21
CA PRO A 58 -2.82 -7.09 0.95
C PRO A 58 -3.26 -7.45 2.37
N LEU A 59 -4.08 -6.63 3.04
CA LEU A 59 -4.56 -6.92 4.40
C LEU A 59 -5.66 -7.99 4.43
N ARG A 60 -6.26 -8.33 3.29
CA ARG A 60 -7.41 -9.24 3.18
C ARG A 60 -7.04 -10.61 2.61
N TRP A 61 -5.88 -10.72 1.96
CA TRP A 61 -5.43 -11.96 1.31
C TRP A 61 -4.57 -12.87 2.19
N PHE A 62 -3.93 -12.34 3.23
CA PHE A 62 -3.17 -13.13 4.21
C PHE A 62 -4.09 -13.57 5.35
#